data_AF-A0A1Z9JIH2-F1
#
_entry.id   AF-A0A1Z9JIH2-F1
#
_cell.length_a   1.000
_cell.length_b   1.000
_cell.length_c   1.000
_cell.angle_alpha   90.00
_cell.angle_beta   90.00
_cell.angle_gamma   90.00
#
_symmetry.space_group_name_H-M   'P 1'
#
loop_
_entity.id
_entity.type
_entity.pdbx_description
1 polymer ?
#
loop_
_entity_poly.entity_id
_entity_poly.type
_entity_poly.pdbx_seq_one_letter_code
_entity_poly.pdbx_strand_id
1 'polypeptide(L)'
;MIWPEAHLPASELPRGQTSVPPINSAGYRGREPLDLGEVNILFIGDEWTEGSNINYENSFAAIVAKKLSLKTGKRIHEFNLGQEGKSYDYVSRILMCSLELMKPEFVLICFPPMGRREYFALDGRLIDFDPIKAAAIIRGEIDSDSIEREIIKNLHSIITKFDDLANALKNAALIEALLNDTGVDWAFGATSPGNENINELLSRDWLSEDRYIGSVLDPSSVNISNEEIHEQYGTTVCNWLIENTKTFAVGGD
;
A
#
# COMPACT_ATOMS: atom_id res chain seq x y z
N MET A 1 -9.36 -8.57 -28.72
CA MET A 1 -8.58 -7.85 -27.69
C MET A 1 -9.52 -7.67 -26.52
N ILE A 2 -9.24 -8.31 -25.39
CA ILE A 2 -10.04 -8.12 -24.17
C ILE A 2 -9.61 -6.77 -23.60
N TRP A 3 -10.55 -5.83 -23.47
CA TRP A 3 -10.25 -4.53 -22.86
C TRP A 3 -10.03 -4.76 -21.36
N PRO A 4 -9.02 -4.12 -20.71
CA PRO A 4 -8.62 -4.44 -19.34
C PRO A 4 -9.57 -3.89 -18.26
N GLU A 5 -10.88 -3.82 -18.53
CA GLU A 5 -11.89 -3.20 -17.65
C GLU A 5 -11.92 -3.84 -16.26
N ALA A 6 -11.63 -5.14 -16.14
CA ALA A 6 -11.60 -5.83 -14.85
C ALA A 6 -10.48 -5.35 -13.92
N HIS A 7 -9.40 -4.78 -14.47
CA HIS A 7 -8.20 -4.37 -13.73
C HIS A 7 -7.98 -2.85 -13.71
N LEU A 8 -8.58 -2.16 -14.67
CA LEU A 8 -8.59 -0.71 -14.84
C LEU A 8 -10.01 -0.23 -15.15
N PRO A 9 -10.99 -0.49 -14.26
CA PRO A 9 -12.35 -0.07 -14.50
C PRO A 9 -12.43 1.46 -14.49
N ALA A 10 -13.22 2.01 -15.42
CA ALA A 10 -13.59 3.41 -15.35
C ALA A 10 -14.63 3.60 -14.25
N SER A 11 -14.39 4.51 -13.31
CA SER A 11 -15.34 4.89 -12.26
C SER A 11 -15.73 3.77 -11.28
N GLU A 12 -14.96 2.68 -11.20
CA GLU A 12 -15.11 1.67 -10.17
C GLU A 12 -13.76 1.37 -9.49
N LEU A 13 -13.82 0.76 -8.31
CA LEU A 13 -12.63 0.30 -7.64
C LEU A 13 -12.23 -1.08 -8.21
N PRO A 14 -10.96 -1.30 -8.59
CA PRO A 14 -10.47 -2.63 -8.91
C PRO A 14 -10.79 -3.61 -7.78
N ARG A 15 -11.16 -4.85 -8.14
CA ARG A 15 -11.51 -5.84 -7.12
C ARG A 15 -10.30 -6.25 -6.31
N GLY A 16 -10.47 -6.21 -5.00
CA GLY A 16 -9.49 -6.74 -4.10
C GLY A 16 -9.51 -8.27 -4.02
N GLN A 17 -8.39 -8.84 -3.59
CA GLN A 17 -8.18 -10.28 -3.51
C GLN A 17 -7.78 -10.74 -2.10
N THR A 18 -8.08 -9.92 -1.08
CA THR A 18 -7.73 -10.30 0.29
C THR A 18 -8.47 -11.55 0.72
N SER A 19 -7.80 -12.39 1.49
CA SER A 19 -8.41 -13.51 2.21
C SER A 19 -8.59 -13.21 3.70
N VAL A 20 -8.21 -12.01 4.14
CA VAL A 20 -8.14 -11.65 5.55
C VAL A 20 -9.40 -10.92 5.98
N PRO A 21 -10.22 -11.48 6.90
CA PRO A 21 -11.45 -10.82 7.34
C PRO A 21 -11.20 -9.61 8.26
N PRO A 22 -12.17 -8.69 8.36
CA PRO A 22 -13.42 -8.64 7.59
C PRO A 22 -13.17 -8.16 6.16
N ILE A 23 -13.87 -8.78 5.20
CA ILE A 23 -13.76 -8.46 3.76
C ILE A 23 -14.99 -7.64 3.35
N ASN A 24 -14.75 -6.46 2.78
CA ASN A 24 -15.81 -5.59 2.27
C ASN A 24 -16.32 -6.02 0.89
N SER A 25 -17.37 -5.37 0.40
CA SER A 25 -17.97 -5.71 -0.90
C SER A 25 -17.03 -5.56 -2.09
N ALA A 26 -15.92 -4.84 -1.99
CA ALA A 26 -14.92 -4.71 -3.06
C ALA A 26 -13.77 -5.73 -2.97
N GLY A 27 -13.72 -6.59 -1.95
CA GLY A 27 -12.66 -7.58 -1.77
C GLY A 27 -11.42 -7.06 -1.06
N TYR A 28 -11.56 -5.95 -0.33
CA TYR A 28 -10.53 -5.39 0.53
C TYR A 28 -10.88 -5.59 1.99
N ARG A 29 -9.86 -5.47 2.84
CA ARG A 29 -10.07 -5.62 4.27
C ARG A 29 -10.62 -4.34 4.87
N GLY A 30 -11.66 -4.46 5.69
CA GLY A 30 -12.20 -3.35 6.47
C GLY A 30 -13.61 -2.94 6.07
N ARG A 31 -13.89 -1.64 6.16
CA ARG A 31 -15.23 -1.06 5.95
C ARG A 31 -15.61 -0.98 4.47
N GLU A 32 -16.88 -0.75 4.22
CA GLU A 32 -17.41 -0.62 2.86
C GLU A 32 -16.85 0.61 2.16
N PRO A 33 -16.29 0.47 0.93
CA PRO A 33 -15.48 1.49 0.27
C PRO A 33 -16.28 2.74 -0.16
N LEU A 34 -17.61 2.70 -0.09
CA LEU A 34 -18.49 3.82 -0.46
C LEU A 34 -19.25 4.40 0.75
N ASP A 35 -19.00 3.93 1.97
CA ASP A 35 -19.58 4.49 3.19
C ASP A 35 -18.73 5.64 3.74
N LEU A 36 -18.66 6.75 2.99
CA LEU A 36 -17.75 7.88 3.29
C LEU A 36 -17.89 8.39 4.73
N GLY A 37 -16.76 8.73 5.36
CA GLY A 37 -16.63 9.38 6.66
C GLY A 37 -16.96 10.87 6.66
N GLU A 38 -16.81 11.53 7.82
CA GLU A 38 -16.59 12.99 7.82
C GLU A 38 -15.16 13.33 7.38
N VAL A 39 -14.24 12.39 7.63
CA VAL A 39 -12.89 12.40 7.07
C VAL A 39 -12.56 10.99 6.59
N ASN A 40 -12.06 10.90 5.37
CA ASN A 40 -11.65 9.73 4.65
C ASN A 40 -10.12 9.66 4.60
N ILE A 41 -9.57 8.52 5.02
CA ILE A 41 -8.14 8.25 4.96
C ILE A 41 -7.94 7.00 4.10
N LEU A 42 -7.09 7.11 3.10
CA LEU A 42 -6.76 6.01 2.21
C LEU A 42 -5.37 5.46 2.54
N PHE A 43 -5.30 4.16 2.82
CA PHE A 43 -4.07 3.42 3.04
C PHE A 43 -3.83 2.47 1.87
N ILE A 44 -2.67 2.54 1.23
CA ILE A 44 -2.30 1.67 0.11
C ILE A 44 -0.92 1.07 0.36
N GLY A 45 -0.79 -0.23 0.14
CA GLY A 45 0.47 -0.93 0.31
C GLY A 45 0.30 -2.43 0.17
N ASP A 46 1.11 -3.17 0.90
CA ASP A 46 1.22 -4.61 0.83
C ASP A 46 0.49 -5.33 1.99
N GLU A 47 0.93 -6.55 2.33
CA GLU A 47 0.46 -7.33 3.48
C GLU A 47 0.54 -6.58 4.82
N TRP A 48 1.52 -5.69 4.99
CA TRP A 48 1.64 -4.88 6.20
C TRP A 48 0.48 -3.89 6.31
N THR A 49 0.14 -3.24 5.19
CA THR A 49 -1.01 -2.34 5.11
C THR A 49 -2.31 -3.10 5.30
N GLU A 50 -2.45 -4.27 4.68
CA GLU A 50 -3.61 -5.15 4.87
C GLU A 50 -3.77 -5.58 6.34
N GLY A 51 -2.65 -5.68 7.07
CA GLY A 51 -2.61 -6.21 8.43
C GLY A 51 -2.73 -7.74 8.45
N SER A 52 -2.15 -8.43 7.46
CA SER A 52 -2.22 -9.89 7.37
C SER A 52 -1.77 -10.54 8.69
N ASN A 53 -2.50 -11.55 9.14
CA ASN A 53 -2.26 -12.26 10.41
C ASN A 53 -2.47 -11.43 11.70
N ILE A 54 -3.08 -10.27 11.62
CA ILE A 54 -3.46 -9.42 12.77
C ILE A 54 -4.99 -9.33 12.86
N ASN A 55 -5.55 -9.19 14.06
CA ASN A 55 -6.97 -8.85 14.20
C ASN A 55 -7.26 -7.47 13.60
N TYR A 56 -8.39 -7.31 12.91
CA TYR A 56 -8.69 -6.06 12.18
C TYR A 56 -8.54 -4.79 13.03
N GLU A 57 -9.12 -4.81 14.23
CA GLU A 57 -9.09 -3.70 15.19
C GLU A 57 -7.67 -3.36 15.66
N ASN A 58 -6.73 -4.29 15.49
CA ASN A 58 -5.34 -4.17 15.86
C ASN A 58 -4.43 -3.89 14.65
N SER A 59 -5.00 -3.77 13.44
CA SER A 59 -4.25 -3.28 12.28
C SER A 59 -3.96 -1.78 12.44
N PHE A 60 -2.79 -1.33 11.95
CA PHE A 60 -2.40 0.07 12.15
C PHE A 60 -3.40 1.05 11.52
N ALA A 61 -4.03 0.69 10.40
CA ALA A 61 -5.03 1.52 9.73
C ALA A 61 -6.27 1.73 10.62
N ALA A 62 -6.80 0.66 11.23
CA ALA A 62 -7.92 0.74 12.17
C ALA A 62 -7.54 1.54 13.43
N ILE A 63 -6.31 1.34 13.93
CA ILE A 63 -5.76 2.07 15.08
C ILE A 63 -5.67 3.57 14.81
N VAL A 64 -5.18 3.97 13.62
CA VAL A 64 -5.12 5.38 13.20
C VAL A 64 -6.52 5.99 13.20
N ALA A 65 -7.49 5.35 12.53
CA ALA A 65 -8.85 5.86 12.45
C ALA A 65 -9.50 6.01 13.84
N LYS A 66 -9.36 4.99 14.69
CA LYS A 66 -9.86 5.01 16.07
C LYS A 66 -9.24 6.15 16.87
N LYS A 67 -7.92 6.29 16.86
CA LYS A 67 -7.21 7.32 17.63
C LYS A 67 -7.53 8.73 17.13
N LEU A 68 -7.56 8.94 15.81
CA LEU A 68 -7.93 10.23 15.23
C LEU A 68 -9.38 10.59 15.54
N SER A 69 -10.31 9.63 15.47
CA SER A 69 -11.71 9.86 15.82
C SER A 69 -11.85 10.29 17.28
N LEU A 70 -11.16 9.62 18.21
CA LEU A 70 -11.15 10.00 19.63
C LEU A 70 -10.56 11.39 19.88
N LYS A 71 -9.52 11.77 19.15
CA LYS A 71 -8.83 13.06 19.35
C LYS A 71 -9.54 14.24 18.70
N THR A 72 -10.17 14.03 17.54
CA THR A 72 -10.78 15.10 16.75
C THR A 72 -12.30 15.19 16.94
N GLY A 73 -12.93 14.15 17.49
CA GLY A 73 -14.39 14.02 17.58
C GLY A 73 -15.08 13.75 16.25
N LYS A 74 -14.33 13.63 15.14
CA LYS A 74 -14.87 13.36 13.80
C LYS A 74 -15.02 11.86 13.54
N ARG A 75 -15.98 11.48 12.71
CA ARG A 75 -16.08 10.12 12.16
C ARG A 75 -15.03 9.91 11.08
N ILE A 76 -13.97 9.18 11.43
CA ILE A 76 -12.92 8.79 10.50
C ILE A 76 -13.33 7.49 9.78
N HIS A 77 -13.21 7.50 8.46
CA HIS A 77 -13.32 6.33 7.61
C HIS A 77 -11.97 5.96 7.02
N GLU A 78 -11.52 4.75 7.33
CA GLU A 78 -10.31 4.14 6.83
C GLU A 78 -10.60 3.25 5.62
N PHE A 79 -10.09 3.64 4.46
CA PHE A 79 -10.02 2.80 3.29
C PHE A 79 -8.68 2.07 3.29
N ASN A 80 -8.70 0.78 3.64
CA ASN A 80 -7.50 -0.05 3.59
C ASN A 80 -7.47 -0.84 2.28
N LEU A 81 -6.65 -0.38 1.34
CA LEU A 81 -6.40 -1.04 0.06
C LEU A 81 -5.06 -1.79 0.05
N GLY A 82 -4.55 -2.18 1.22
CA GLY A 82 -3.39 -3.07 1.34
C GLY A 82 -3.71 -4.48 0.85
N GLN A 83 -2.73 -5.12 0.20
CA GLN A 83 -2.85 -6.49 -0.28
C GLN A 83 -1.52 -7.23 -0.27
N GLU A 84 -1.55 -8.50 0.13
CA GLU A 84 -0.36 -9.35 0.15
C GLU A 84 0.36 -9.42 -1.20
N GLY A 85 1.70 -9.28 -1.16
CA GLY A 85 2.56 -9.49 -2.32
C GLY A 85 2.54 -8.39 -3.37
N LYS A 86 1.88 -7.25 -3.09
CA LYS A 86 1.76 -6.16 -4.05
C LYS A 86 3.00 -5.30 -4.22
N SER A 87 3.08 -4.64 -5.37
CA SER A 87 4.24 -3.89 -5.85
C SER A 87 3.98 -2.39 -5.95
N TYR A 88 5.01 -1.63 -6.33
CA TYR A 88 4.85 -0.21 -6.68
C TYR A 88 3.87 0.01 -7.85
N ASP A 89 3.79 -0.93 -8.79
CA ASP A 89 2.86 -0.85 -9.92
C ASP A 89 1.41 -0.99 -9.45
N TYR A 90 1.17 -1.84 -8.45
CA TYR A 90 -0.12 -1.94 -7.79
C TYR A 90 -0.51 -0.63 -7.10
N VAL A 91 0.41 -0.06 -6.31
CA VAL A 91 0.14 1.16 -5.54
C VAL A 91 -0.28 2.30 -6.46
N SER A 92 0.48 2.56 -7.52
CA SER A 92 0.18 3.63 -8.48
C SER A 92 -1.14 3.38 -9.22
N ARG A 93 -1.37 2.14 -9.68
CA ARG A 93 -2.60 1.75 -10.39
C ARG A 93 -3.85 1.89 -9.51
N ILE A 94 -3.80 1.39 -8.27
CA ILE A 94 -4.92 1.48 -7.34
C ILE A 94 -5.19 2.93 -6.95
N LEU A 95 -4.13 3.72 -6.74
CA LEU A 95 -4.29 5.14 -6.44
C LEU A 95 -5.04 5.87 -7.56
N MET A 96 -4.65 5.64 -8.83
CA MET A 96 -5.33 6.22 -9.99
C MET A 96 -6.83 5.91 -10.04
N CYS A 97 -7.22 4.70 -9.63
CA CYS A 97 -8.63 4.30 -9.65
C CYS A 97 -9.42 4.74 -8.40
N SER A 98 -8.75 5.00 -7.28
CA SER A 98 -9.42 5.18 -5.97
C SER A 98 -9.64 6.63 -5.58
N LEU A 99 -8.78 7.57 -6.02
CA LEU A 99 -8.83 8.97 -5.58
C LEU A 99 -10.19 9.64 -5.80
N GLU A 100 -10.76 9.54 -7.00
CA GLU A 100 -12.04 10.18 -7.31
C GLU A 100 -13.24 9.54 -6.59
N LEU A 101 -13.15 8.23 -6.33
CA LEU A 101 -14.23 7.45 -5.72
C LEU A 101 -14.29 7.65 -4.21
N MET A 102 -13.12 7.55 -3.57
CA MET A 102 -13.01 7.57 -2.11
C MET A 102 -12.89 8.98 -1.54
N LYS A 103 -12.47 9.96 -2.37
CA LYS A 103 -12.26 11.35 -1.99
C LYS A 103 -11.52 11.47 -0.65
N PRO A 104 -10.32 10.88 -0.53
CA PRO A 104 -9.56 10.95 0.70
C PRO A 104 -9.10 12.38 0.99
N GLU A 105 -9.18 12.81 2.25
CA GLU A 105 -8.47 14.00 2.72
C GLU A 105 -6.99 13.70 3.00
N PHE A 106 -6.66 12.42 3.19
CA PHE A 106 -5.28 11.98 3.37
C PHE A 106 -5.00 10.62 2.72
N VAL A 107 -3.82 10.47 2.13
CA VAL A 107 -3.32 9.19 1.60
C VAL A 107 -2.02 8.79 2.30
N LEU A 108 -1.98 7.59 2.89
CA LEU A 108 -0.74 6.96 3.34
C LEU A 108 -0.31 5.87 2.35
N ILE A 109 0.87 6.05 1.77
CA ILE A 109 1.50 5.03 0.94
C ILE A 109 2.53 4.26 1.77
N CYS A 110 2.29 2.98 1.95
CA CYS A 110 3.26 2.07 2.55
C CYS A 110 3.98 1.36 1.41
N PHE A 111 5.18 1.84 1.05
CA PHE A 111 5.88 1.33 -0.10
C PHE A 111 6.32 -0.12 0.10
N PRO A 112 5.95 -1.03 -0.81
CA PRO A 112 6.37 -2.43 -0.76
C PRO A 112 7.85 -2.59 -1.14
N PRO A 113 8.41 -3.81 -1.08
CA PRO A 113 9.74 -4.07 -1.64
C PRO A 113 9.86 -3.71 -3.13
N MET A 114 10.93 -3.00 -3.51
CA MET A 114 11.16 -2.52 -4.89
C MET A 114 11.34 -3.64 -5.92
N GLY A 115 11.62 -4.88 -5.50
CA GLY A 115 11.74 -6.03 -6.39
C GLY A 115 10.41 -6.62 -6.88
N ARG A 116 9.28 -6.20 -6.31
CA ARG A 116 7.95 -6.70 -6.69
C ARG A 116 7.45 -6.02 -7.97
N ARG A 117 6.63 -6.72 -8.78
CA ARG A 117 6.00 -6.20 -10.01
C ARG A 117 4.58 -6.72 -10.20
N GLU A 118 3.80 -6.02 -11.01
CA GLU A 118 2.57 -6.56 -11.60
C GLU A 118 2.77 -6.90 -13.08
N TYR A 119 2.24 -8.03 -13.52
CA TYR A 119 2.22 -8.43 -14.93
C TYR A 119 0.82 -8.86 -15.36
N PHE A 120 0.31 -8.30 -16.46
CA PHE A 120 -0.96 -8.70 -17.05
C PHE A 120 -0.71 -9.69 -18.19
N ALA A 121 -1.08 -10.95 -17.97
CA ALA A 121 -0.98 -12.00 -18.96
C ALA A 121 -1.97 -11.80 -20.12
N LEU A 122 -1.72 -12.49 -21.24
CA LEU A 122 -2.54 -12.37 -22.46
C LEU A 122 -4.00 -12.83 -22.27
N ASP A 123 -4.24 -13.71 -21.29
CA ASP A 123 -5.57 -14.15 -20.88
C ASP A 123 -6.27 -13.16 -19.94
N GLY A 124 -5.64 -12.01 -19.66
CA GLY A 124 -6.13 -10.97 -18.78
C GLY A 124 -5.76 -11.18 -17.32
N ARG A 125 -5.16 -12.30 -16.92
CA ARG A 125 -4.79 -12.54 -15.51
C ARG A 125 -3.71 -11.58 -15.05
N LEU A 126 -3.93 -10.97 -13.89
CA LEU A 126 -2.90 -10.27 -13.15
C LEU A 126 -2.03 -11.29 -12.39
N ILE A 127 -0.72 -11.19 -12.60
CA ILE A 127 0.29 -11.99 -11.92
C ILE A 127 1.15 -11.05 -11.09
N ASP A 128 1.10 -11.24 -9.77
CA ASP A 128 1.98 -10.56 -8.84
C ASP A 128 3.32 -11.28 -8.78
N PHE A 129 4.36 -10.56 -9.16
CA PHE A 129 5.72 -11.03 -9.10
C PHE A 129 6.37 -10.58 -7.80
N ASP A 130 6.77 -11.54 -6.97
CA ASP A 130 7.62 -11.33 -5.79
C ASP A 130 8.90 -12.16 -5.96
N PRO A 131 10.11 -11.57 -5.87
CA PRO A 131 11.37 -12.30 -6.03
C PRO A 131 11.52 -13.53 -5.12
N ILE A 132 11.03 -13.47 -3.88
CA ILE A 132 11.10 -14.56 -2.90
C ILE A 132 10.15 -15.69 -3.33
N LYS A 133 8.88 -15.35 -3.63
CA LYS A 133 7.87 -16.32 -4.10
C LYS A 133 8.31 -16.95 -5.43
N ALA A 134 8.84 -16.14 -6.34
CA ALA A 134 9.36 -16.57 -7.63
C ALA A 134 10.47 -17.61 -7.47
N ALA A 135 11.44 -17.33 -6.59
CA ALA A 135 12.54 -18.24 -6.33
C ALA A 135 12.04 -19.58 -5.74
N ALA A 136 11.04 -19.56 -4.86
CA ALA A 136 10.41 -20.76 -4.31
C ALA A 136 9.67 -21.58 -5.38
N ILE A 137 8.92 -20.92 -6.28
CA ILE A 137 8.26 -21.58 -7.43
C ILE A 137 9.29 -22.22 -8.38
N ILE A 138 10.39 -21.52 -8.67
CA ILE A 138 11.47 -22.03 -9.54
C ILE A 138 12.13 -23.26 -8.91
N ARG A 139 12.31 -23.28 -7.58
CA ARG A 139 12.85 -24.44 -6.84
C ARG A 139 11.83 -25.58 -6.68
N GLY A 140 10.56 -25.36 -7.01
CA GLY A 140 9.49 -26.35 -6.85
C GLY A 140 9.00 -26.49 -5.41
N GLU A 141 9.21 -25.48 -4.57
CA GLU A 141 8.75 -25.44 -3.18
C GLU A 141 7.28 -24.99 -3.07
N ILE A 142 6.84 -24.19 -4.05
CA ILE A 142 5.46 -23.70 -4.16
C ILE A 142 4.92 -24.17 -5.51
N ASP A 143 3.73 -24.77 -5.48
CA ASP A 143 3.01 -25.15 -6.69
C ASP A 143 2.45 -23.90 -7.39
N SER A 144 2.55 -23.91 -8.71
CA SER A 144 2.09 -22.87 -9.61
C SER A 144 1.80 -23.51 -10.96
N ASP A 145 0.80 -22.97 -11.68
CA ASP A 145 0.46 -23.47 -13.00
C ASP A 145 1.58 -23.23 -14.03
N SER A 146 1.52 -23.92 -15.17
CA SER A 146 2.61 -23.87 -16.15
C SER A 146 2.81 -22.47 -16.75
N ILE A 147 1.74 -21.68 -16.88
CA ILE A 147 1.78 -20.34 -17.49
C ILE A 147 2.38 -19.34 -16.49
N GLU A 148 1.91 -19.34 -15.25
CA GLU A 148 2.45 -18.50 -14.18
C GLU A 148 3.94 -18.81 -13.96
N ARG A 149 4.32 -20.10 -13.93
CA ARG A 149 5.72 -20.53 -13.81
C ARG A 149 6.58 -20.01 -14.97
N GLU A 150 6.08 -20.04 -16.21
CA GLU A 150 6.80 -19.51 -17.37
C GLU A 150 7.00 -17.99 -17.28
N ILE A 151 5.95 -17.26 -16.93
CA ILE A 151 6.00 -15.80 -16.76
C ILE A 151 6.97 -15.43 -15.64
N ILE A 152 6.86 -16.08 -14.48
CA ILE A 152 7.76 -15.86 -13.34
C ILE A 152 9.21 -16.13 -13.73
N LYS A 153 9.49 -17.20 -14.47
CA LYS A 153 10.86 -17.51 -14.91
C LYS A 153 11.42 -16.42 -15.83
N ASN A 154 10.60 -15.87 -16.71
CA ASN A 154 11.00 -14.78 -17.60
C ASN A 154 11.20 -13.46 -16.84
N LEU A 155 10.28 -13.10 -15.95
CA LEU A 155 10.40 -11.91 -15.09
C LEU A 155 11.61 -12.00 -14.15
N HIS A 156 11.91 -13.21 -13.65
CA HIS A 156 13.06 -13.42 -12.78
C HIS A 156 14.39 -13.09 -13.48
N SER A 157 14.46 -13.20 -14.82
CA SER A 157 15.66 -12.90 -15.58
C SER A 157 16.00 -11.40 -15.70
N ILE A 158 15.04 -10.51 -15.39
CA ILE A 158 15.19 -9.05 -15.45
C ILE A 158 15.19 -8.39 -14.07
N ILE A 159 15.31 -9.16 -12.99
CA ILE A 159 15.48 -8.58 -11.65
C ILE A 159 16.91 -8.08 -11.54
N THR A 160 17.06 -6.76 -11.60
CA THR A 160 18.32 -6.10 -11.31
C THR A 160 18.04 -4.93 -10.38
N LYS A 161 19.04 -4.54 -9.58
CA LYS A 161 18.94 -3.33 -8.74
C LYS A 161 18.59 -2.08 -9.56
N PHE A 162 18.99 -2.04 -10.84
CA PHE A 162 18.69 -0.92 -11.74
C PHE A 162 17.24 -0.94 -12.20
N ASP A 163 16.70 -2.09 -12.60
CA ASP A 163 15.29 -2.21 -13.01
C ASP A 163 14.35 -2.00 -11.81
N ASP A 164 14.72 -2.48 -10.63
CA ASP A 164 14.00 -2.27 -9.37
C ASP A 164 13.93 -0.79 -9.01
N LEU A 165 15.09 -0.12 -9.06
CA LEU A 165 15.15 1.30 -8.82
C LEU A 165 14.36 2.10 -9.87
N ALA A 166 14.52 1.80 -11.15
CA ALA A 166 13.81 2.49 -12.22
C ALA A 166 12.29 2.33 -12.09
N ASN A 167 11.82 1.13 -11.73
CA ASN A 167 10.39 0.90 -11.50
C ASN A 167 9.87 1.66 -10.28
N ALA A 168 10.63 1.66 -9.17
CA ALA A 168 10.28 2.40 -7.96
C ALA A 168 10.19 3.90 -8.23
N LEU A 169 11.22 4.49 -8.87
CA LEU A 169 11.25 5.92 -9.21
C LEU A 169 10.10 6.33 -10.13
N LYS A 170 9.85 5.55 -11.19
CA LYS A 170 8.73 5.80 -12.11
C LYS A 170 7.39 5.85 -11.39
N ASN A 171 7.12 4.86 -10.54
CA ASN A 171 5.85 4.78 -9.81
C ASN A 171 5.75 5.82 -8.70
N ALA A 172 6.83 6.08 -7.97
CA ALA A 172 6.87 7.14 -6.95
C ALA A 172 6.60 8.52 -7.56
N ALA A 173 7.25 8.85 -8.68
CA ALA A 173 7.01 10.10 -9.39
C ALA A 173 5.56 10.24 -9.89
N LEU A 174 4.95 9.14 -10.36
CA LEU A 174 3.54 9.13 -10.74
C LEU A 174 2.61 9.35 -9.54
N ILE A 175 2.85 8.65 -8.43
CA ILE A 175 2.09 8.80 -7.19
C ILE A 175 2.16 10.24 -6.68
N GLU A 176 3.37 10.81 -6.60
CA GLU A 176 3.58 12.18 -6.18
C GLU A 176 2.87 13.17 -7.11
N ALA A 177 3.00 12.99 -8.43
CA ALA A 177 2.32 13.85 -9.40
C ALA A 177 0.79 13.82 -9.22
N LEU A 178 0.20 12.64 -9.03
CA LEU A 178 -1.25 12.48 -8.84
C LEU A 178 -1.74 13.14 -7.54
N LEU A 179 -1.03 12.93 -6.43
CA LEU A 179 -1.43 13.47 -5.12
C LEU A 179 -1.25 14.99 -5.07
N ASN A 180 -0.16 15.50 -5.65
CA ASN A 180 0.09 16.93 -5.70
C ASN A 180 -0.89 17.67 -6.65
N ASP A 181 -1.25 17.07 -7.78
CA ASP A 181 -2.23 17.65 -8.73
C ASP A 181 -3.65 17.71 -8.13
N THR A 182 -4.04 16.68 -7.37
CA THR A 182 -5.33 16.64 -6.68
C THR A 182 -5.38 17.50 -5.41
N GLY A 183 -4.23 17.93 -4.90
CA GLY A 183 -4.11 18.70 -3.66
C GLY A 183 -4.44 17.89 -2.39
N VAL A 184 -4.44 16.56 -2.50
CA VAL A 184 -4.68 15.66 -1.36
C VAL A 184 -3.42 15.57 -0.51
N ASP A 185 -3.53 15.78 0.80
CA ASP A 185 -2.41 15.61 1.70
C ASP A 185 -1.98 14.14 1.71
N TRP A 186 -0.68 13.90 1.73
CA TRP A 186 -0.17 12.53 1.71
C TRP A 186 1.17 12.41 2.43
N ALA A 187 1.50 11.18 2.76
CA ALA A 187 2.80 10.79 3.28
C ALA A 187 3.11 9.35 2.87
N PHE A 188 4.33 8.92 3.13
CA PHE A 188 4.73 7.55 2.91
C PHE A 188 5.54 6.97 4.06
N GLY A 189 5.50 5.65 4.15
CA GLY A 189 6.33 4.85 5.03
C GLY A 189 6.81 3.60 4.33
N ALA A 190 7.60 2.79 5.03
CA ALA A 190 8.16 1.56 4.50
C ALA A 190 7.88 0.37 5.44
N THR A 191 7.45 -0.73 4.83
CA THR A 191 6.85 -1.89 5.51
C THR A 191 7.83 -3.00 5.85
N SER A 192 9.06 -2.95 5.34
CA SER A 192 9.98 -4.08 5.35
C SER A 192 11.36 -3.68 5.85
N PRO A 193 12.04 -4.55 6.60
CA PRO A 193 13.45 -4.39 6.81
C PRO A 193 14.24 -4.79 5.57
N GLY A 194 15.06 -3.86 5.11
CA GLY A 194 15.36 -3.69 3.69
C GLY A 194 15.15 -2.25 3.22
N ASN A 195 14.76 -1.34 4.14
CA ASN A 195 14.76 0.12 4.01
C ASN A 195 16.07 0.75 3.51
N GLU A 196 17.12 -0.05 3.28
CA GLU A 196 18.31 0.36 2.55
C GLU A 196 17.92 1.14 1.29
N ASN A 197 16.85 0.73 0.60
CA ASN A 197 16.42 1.38 -0.63
C ASN A 197 15.67 2.70 -0.40
N ILE A 198 14.73 2.80 0.57
CA ILE A 198 14.01 4.07 0.82
C ILE A 198 14.96 5.13 1.38
N ASN A 199 15.83 4.75 2.32
CA ASN A 199 16.86 5.67 2.83
C ASN A 199 17.80 6.12 1.71
N GLU A 200 18.14 5.23 0.75
CA GLU A 200 18.90 5.63 -0.43
C GLU A 200 18.13 6.62 -1.30
N LEU A 201 16.83 6.42 -1.53
CA LEU A 201 16.01 7.38 -2.29
C LEU A 201 15.96 8.75 -1.60
N LEU A 202 15.76 8.77 -0.28
CA LEU A 202 15.76 9.99 0.54
C LEU A 202 17.11 10.70 0.45
N SER A 203 18.22 9.96 0.62
CA SER A 203 19.59 10.51 0.58
C SER A 203 19.98 11.16 -0.77
N ARG A 204 19.19 10.89 -1.82
CA ARG A 204 19.39 11.38 -3.18
C ARG A 204 18.32 12.41 -3.60
N ASP A 205 17.48 12.85 -2.68
CA ASP A 205 16.35 13.76 -2.93
C ASP A 205 15.38 13.22 -4.01
N TRP A 206 15.27 11.90 -4.14
CA TRP A 206 14.31 11.25 -5.05
C TRP A 206 12.95 11.01 -4.41
N LEU A 207 12.89 11.06 -3.08
CA LEU A 207 11.67 11.12 -2.29
C LEU A 207 11.81 12.24 -1.27
N SER A 208 10.70 12.88 -0.95
CA SER A 208 10.70 14.03 -0.05
C SER A 208 10.73 13.61 1.43
N GLU A 209 11.73 14.06 2.18
CA GLU A 209 11.90 13.72 3.61
C GLU A 209 10.76 14.23 4.49
N ASP A 210 10.17 15.39 4.16
CA ASP A 210 9.02 15.97 4.88
C ASP A 210 7.75 15.10 4.79
N ARG A 211 7.66 14.24 3.77
CA ARG A 211 6.58 13.29 3.55
C ARG A 211 6.85 11.91 4.15
N TYR A 212 8.03 11.68 4.71
CA TYR A 212 8.41 10.37 5.25
C TYR A 212 8.00 10.24 6.73
N ILE A 213 7.10 9.30 7.03
CA ILE A 213 6.65 8.99 8.41
C ILE A 213 7.62 8.04 9.11
N GLY A 214 8.56 7.44 8.37
CA GLY A 214 9.49 6.45 8.90
C GLY A 214 9.14 5.03 8.48
N SER A 215 9.99 4.10 8.93
CA SER A 215 9.81 2.67 8.72
C SER A 215 9.36 1.97 9.98
N VAL A 216 8.51 0.97 9.83
CA VAL A 216 7.88 0.26 10.95
C VAL A 216 8.80 -0.76 11.62
N LEU A 217 9.74 -1.31 10.86
CA LEU A 217 10.47 -2.51 11.26
C LEU A 217 11.96 -2.23 11.43
N ASP A 218 12.45 -2.50 12.64
CA ASP A 218 13.85 -2.88 12.84
C ASP A 218 14.09 -4.21 12.07
N PRO A 219 15.13 -4.28 11.22
CA PRO A 219 15.51 -5.52 10.54
C PRO A 219 15.72 -6.75 11.38
N SER A 220 15.97 -6.57 12.67
CA SER A 220 16.22 -7.68 13.58
C SER A 220 14.97 -8.37 14.12
N SER A 221 13.75 -7.84 13.94
CA SER A 221 12.55 -8.34 14.65
C SER A 221 11.30 -8.54 13.78
N VAL A 222 11.47 -9.00 12.55
CA VAL A 222 10.42 -9.13 11.50
C VAL A 222 9.32 -10.13 11.87
N ASN A 223 8.42 -9.74 12.77
CA ASN A 223 7.14 -10.40 12.95
C ASN A 223 6.05 -9.40 12.59
N ILE A 224 5.67 -9.39 11.31
CA ILE A 224 4.55 -8.59 10.78
C ILE A 224 3.23 -8.91 11.49
N SER A 225 3.15 -10.06 12.18
CA SER A 225 2.01 -10.47 13.00
C SER A 225 2.12 -9.98 14.45
N ASN A 226 2.97 -8.99 14.75
CA ASN A 226 3.06 -8.40 16.08
C ASN A 226 2.11 -7.18 16.21
N GLU A 227 1.02 -7.35 16.96
CA GLU A 227 0.04 -6.30 17.25
C GLU A 227 0.67 -5.05 17.91
N GLU A 228 1.72 -5.21 18.72
CA GLU A 228 2.40 -4.08 19.36
C GLU A 228 3.06 -3.17 18.33
N ILE A 229 3.65 -3.74 17.27
CA ILE A 229 4.28 -2.97 16.20
C ILE A 229 3.23 -2.18 15.41
N HIS A 230 2.06 -2.79 15.15
CA HIS A 230 0.94 -2.09 14.51
C HIS A 230 0.41 -0.94 15.37
N GLU A 231 0.32 -1.11 16.69
CA GLU A 231 -0.07 -0.05 17.62
C GLU A 231 0.95 1.08 17.69
N GLN A 232 2.25 0.76 17.72
CA GLN A 232 3.33 1.74 17.69
C GLN A 232 3.27 2.54 16.38
N TYR A 233 3.23 1.87 15.23
CA TYR A 233 3.19 2.54 13.93
C TYR A 233 1.90 3.34 13.72
N GLY A 234 0.74 2.78 14.07
CA GLY A 234 -0.53 3.49 14.01
C GLY A 234 -0.56 4.73 14.90
N THR A 235 0.11 4.68 16.06
CA THR A 235 0.30 5.85 16.94
C THR A 235 1.21 6.89 16.28
N THR A 236 2.33 6.48 15.69
CA THR A 236 3.24 7.38 14.97
C THR A 236 2.53 8.10 13.82
N VAL A 237 1.80 7.37 12.98
CA VAL A 237 1.01 7.93 11.87
C VAL A 237 -0.04 8.92 12.40
N CYS A 238 -0.76 8.56 13.46
CA CYS A 238 -1.77 9.43 14.06
C CYS A 238 -1.18 10.75 14.58
N ASN A 239 -0.04 10.70 15.27
CA ASN A 239 0.65 11.90 15.76
C ASN A 239 1.14 12.76 14.59
N TRP A 240 1.78 12.13 13.59
CA TRP A 240 2.25 12.84 12.40
C TRP A 240 1.10 13.57 11.70
N LEU A 241 -0.06 12.92 11.56
CA LEU A 241 -1.25 13.53 10.95
C LEU A 241 -1.75 14.76 11.69
N ILE A 242 -1.76 14.73 13.02
CA ILE A 242 -2.20 15.86 13.84
C ILE A 242 -1.22 17.03 13.74
N GLU A 243 0.08 16.74 13.67
CA GLU A 243 1.14 17.74 13.64
C GLU A 243 1.29 18.39 12.26
N ASN A 244 1.06 17.63 11.18
CA ASN A 244 1.46 18.04 9.82
C ASN A 244 0.29 18.31 8.87
N THR A 245 -0.95 18.00 9.25
CA THR A 245 -2.11 18.23 8.37
C THR A 245 -3.14 19.14 9.00
N LYS A 246 -3.70 20.05 8.20
CA LYS A 246 -4.72 21.00 8.67
C LYS A 246 -6.03 20.30 8.99
N THR A 247 -6.33 19.20 8.32
CA THR A 247 -7.57 18.43 8.47
C THR A 247 -7.75 17.88 9.89
N PHE A 248 -6.64 17.49 10.53
CA PHE A 248 -6.62 16.84 11.83
C PHE A 248 -6.08 17.73 12.96
N ALA A 249 -5.73 18.98 12.67
CA ALA A 249 -5.35 19.94 13.69
C ALA A 249 -6.50 20.11 14.70
N VAL A 250 -6.26 19.74 15.95
CA VAL A 250 -7.16 20.01 17.06
C VAL A 250 -6.97 21.49 17.41
N GLY A 251 -8.04 22.29 17.32
CA GLY A 251 -7.99 23.75 17.39
C GLY A 251 -7.03 24.28 18.46
N GLY A 252 -6.02 25.03 18.01
CA GLY A 252 -5.53 26.17 18.77
C GLY A 252 -6.49 27.31 18.50
N ASP A 253 -7.09 27.84 19.56
CA ASP A 253 -7.93 29.04 19.53
C ASP A 253 -7.30 30.21 18.75
#